data_AF-A0A8T3PF80-F1
#
_entry.id   AF-A0A8T3PF80-F1
#
_cell.length_a   1.000
_cell.length_b   1.000
_cell.length_c   1.000
_cell.angle_alpha   90.00
_cell.angle_beta   90.00
_cell.angle_gamma   90.00
#
_symmetry.space_group_name_H-M   'P 1'
#
loop_
_entity.id
_entity.type
_entity.pdbx_description
1 polymer ?
#
loop_
_entity_poly.entity_id
_entity_poly.type
_entity_poly.pdbx_seq_one_letter_code
_entity_poly.pdbx_strand_id
1 'polypeptide(L)'
;MERKFHDWGLRAPFIEISYYRGDTACDHTINHHGSHGKHFASGHYSNGSHGANTDIRHLGYHLAWYLYRHFTRDGRTVDVVAHSMGGLIIRYAMGQVANGHPRFPPRLAVEDVVTMGTPHGGARWFAWACPHTQCDQMDAGSDFLKWLEEHAWEPDGFGGTDWSAFGSDDDDYVAADRAVFMGACHKVWYLSSSNIEHGDFLHVRSGDTGAKKTTADVKRRNRPNDWVTDMTSHWPVRRAYLAATSGNY
;
A
#
# COMPACT_ATOMS: atom_id res chain seq x y z
N MET A 1 -0.04 6.45 -12.67
CA MET A 1 0.18 5.01 -13.00
C MET A 1 -0.83 4.51 -14.03
N GLU A 2 -2.09 4.91 -13.87
CA GLU A 2 -3.24 4.78 -14.78
C GLU A 2 -2.93 4.53 -16.26
N ARG A 3 -2.31 5.48 -16.98
CA ARG A 3 -2.08 5.37 -18.43
C ARG A 3 -1.44 4.03 -18.82
N LYS A 4 -0.51 3.53 -18.00
CA LYS A 4 0.18 2.27 -18.27
C LYS A 4 -0.72 1.06 -18.09
N PHE A 5 -1.59 1.08 -17.08
CA PHE A 5 -2.56 0.01 -16.87
C PHE A 5 -3.54 -0.03 -18.04
N HIS A 6 -3.98 1.12 -18.55
CA HIS A 6 -4.79 1.19 -19.77
C HIS A 6 -4.04 0.73 -21.02
N ASP A 7 -2.77 1.11 -21.21
CA ASP A 7 -1.92 0.63 -22.31
C ASP A 7 -1.81 -0.91 -22.32
N TRP A 8 -1.89 -1.55 -21.15
CA TRP A 8 -1.82 -3.02 -21.00
C TRP A 8 -3.17 -3.72 -20.96
N GLY A 9 -4.27 -2.97 -21.08
CA GLY A 9 -5.60 -3.53 -21.26
C GLY A 9 -6.55 -3.39 -20.07
N LEU A 10 -6.16 -2.71 -18.98
CA LEU A 10 -7.12 -2.35 -17.93
C LEU A 10 -8.26 -1.55 -18.56
N ARG A 11 -9.49 -2.03 -18.41
CA ARG A 11 -10.71 -1.32 -18.85
C ARG A 11 -11.50 -0.74 -17.67
N ALA A 12 -11.26 -1.24 -16.46
CA ALA A 12 -11.84 -0.65 -15.25
C ALA A 12 -11.26 0.76 -15.01
N PRO A 13 -12.01 1.66 -14.36
CA PRO A 13 -11.48 2.95 -13.94
C PRO A 13 -10.29 2.77 -13.00
N PHE A 14 -9.21 3.50 -13.25
CA PHE A 14 -8.14 3.68 -12.27
C PHE A 14 -8.50 4.90 -11.43
N ILE A 15 -8.53 4.75 -10.11
CA ILE A 15 -8.98 5.82 -9.20
C ILE A 15 -7.83 6.22 -8.28
N GLU A 16 -7.38 7.46 -8.41
CA GLU A 16 -6.36 8.04 -7.53
C GLU A 16 -7.02 8.73 -6.32
N ILE A 17 -6.57 8.35 -5.12
CA ILE A 17 -7.13 8.80 -3.84
C ILE A 17 -6.18 9.76 -3.15
N SER A 18 -6.70 10.92 -2.75
CA SER A 18 -6.01 11.87 -1.87
C SER A 18 -6.28 11.56 -0.40
N TYR A 19 -5.20 11.57 0.38
CA TYR A 19 -5.21 11.50 1.84
C TYR A 19 -5.24 12.87 2.48
N TYR A 20 -4.60 13.86 1.84
CA TYR A 20 -4.32 15.17 2.40
C TYR A 20 -4.93 16.31 1.63
N ARG A 21 -5.00 17.48 2.29
CA ARG A 21 -5.37 18.74 1.66
C ARG A 21 -4.47 19.12 0.47
N GLY A 22 -3.18 18.82 0.58
CA GLY A 22 -2.15 19.22 -0.39
C GLY A 22 -2.05 18.30 -1.60
N ASP A 23 -2.71 17.15 -1.57
CA ASP A 23 -2.71 16.21 -2.68
C ASP A 23 -3.49 16.83 -3.84
N THR A 24 -2.91 16.76 -5.05
CA THR A 24 -3.49 17.32 -6.26
C THR A 24 -3.56 16.25 -7.34
N ALA A 25 -4.39 16.47 -8.36
CA ALA A 25 -4.62 15.53 -9.45
C ALA A 25 -5.18 14.15 -9.03
N CYS A 26 -5.90 14.07 -7.91
CA CYS A 26 -6.62 12.88 -7.48
C CYS A 26 -8.11 12.94 -7.86
N ASP A 27 -8.73 11.80 -8.13
CA ASP A 27 -10.15 11.69 -8.47
C ASP A 27 -11.06 11.88 -7.26
N HIS A 28 -10.62 11.38 -6.10
CA HIS A 28 -11.40 11.43 -4.86
C HIS A 28 -10.53 11.75 -3.65
N THR A 29 -11.20 12.17 -2.58
CA THR A 29 -10.59 12.42 -1.27
C THR A 29 -11.28 11.62 -0.18
N ILE A 30 -10.51 11.08 0.77
CA ILE A 30 -11.07 10.37 1.92
C ILE A 30 -11.54 11.33 3.04
N ASN A 31 -11.22 12.63 2.96
CA ASN A 31 -11.52 13.61 3.99
C ASN A 31 -13.01 13.58 4.40
N HIS A 32 -13.93 13.32 3.48
CA HIS A 32 -15.37 13.38 3.78
C HIS A 32 -16.00 12.03 4.18
N HIS A 33 -15.18 11.01 4.44
CA HIS A 33 -15.63 9.63 4.66
C HIS A 33 -15.48 9.18 6.11
N GLY A 34 -16.57 8.72 6.73
CA GLY A 34 -16.58 8.48 8.18
C GLY A 34 -16.88 9.77 8.96
N SER A 35 -16.24 9.93 10.12
CA SER A 35 -16.46 11.05 11.05
C SER A 35 -15.13 11.49 11.66
N HIS A 36 -14.73 12.73 11.42
CA HIS A 36 -13.48 13.33 11.91
C HIS A 36 -13.32 13.32 13.44
N GLY A 37 -14.40 13.14 14.20
CA GLY A 37 -14.36 13.06 15.66
C GLY A 37 -14.20 11.63 16.20
N LYS A 38 -14.00 10.63 15.33
CA LYS A 38 -13.97 9.23 15.71
C LYS A 38 -12.64 8.59 15.33
N HIS A 39 -12.21 7.66 16.19
CA HIS A 39 -11.09 6.75 15.96
C HIS A 39 -9.76 7.44 15.65
N PHE A 40 -8.98 7.73 16.70
CA PHE A 40 -7.68 8.41 16.62
C PHE A 40 -7.72 9.78 15.91
N ALA A 41 -8.81 10.52 16.07
CA ALA A 41 -9.01 11.86 15.50
C ALA A 41 -7.84 12.80 15.84
N SER A 42 -7.08 13.23 14.82
CA SER A 42 -5.92 14.12 14.99
C SER A 42 -5.51 14.78 13.67
N GLY A 43 -4.67 15.83 13.77
CA GLY A 43 -3.97 16.41 12.62
C GLY A 43 -4.82 17.14 11.59
N HIS A 44 -6.06 17.53 11.91
CA HIS A 44 -6.93 18.26 11.00
C HIS A 44 -6.56 19.75 10.88
N TYR A 45 -6.64 20.27 9.66
CA TYR A 45 -6.73 21.71 9.43
C TYR A 45 -8.11 22.26 9.84
N SER A 46 -8.24 23.58 9.91
CA SER A 46 -9.50 24.25 10.30
C SER A 46 -10.70 23.92 9.40
N ASN A 47 -10.45 23.55 8.15
CA ASN A 47 -11.48 23.10 7.19
C ASN A 47 -11.77 21.59 7.29
N GLY A 48 -11.21 20.89 8.28
CA GLY A 48 -11.40 19.46 8.51
C GLY A 48 -10.53 18.54 7.66
N SER A 49 -9.72 19.06 6.73
CA SER A 49 -8.83 18.21 5.93
C SER A 49 -7.66 17.65 6.74
N HIS A 50 -7.18 16.46 6.37
CA HIS A 50 -6.01 15.84 7.02
C HIS A 50 -4.69 16.51 6.62
N GLY A 51 -3.69 16.39 7.49
CA GLY A 51 -2.31 16.80 7.24
C GLY A 51 -1.29 15.76 7.74
N ALA A 52 -0.01 16.11 7.70
CA ALA A 52 1.09 15.20 8.07
C ALA A 52 1.06 14.74 9.56
N ASN A 53 0.36 15.48 10.43
CA ASN A 53 0.17 15.10 11.83
C ASN A 53 -1.13 14.28 12.05
N THR A 54 -1.86 13.92 11.00
CA THR A 54 -3.03 13.04 11.11
C THR A 54 -2.57 11.62 11.35
N ASP A 55 -3.11 10.98 12.37
CA ASP A 55 -2.77 9.60 12.72
C ASP A 55 -3.08 8.64 11.56
N ILE A 56 -2.16 7.74 11.22
CA ILE A 56 -2.34 6.75 10.13
C ILE A 56 -3.60 5.91 10.36
N ARG A 57 -3.95 5.63 11.62
CA ARG A 57 -5.16 4.90 11.99
C ARG A 57 -6.42 5.67 11.64
N HIS A 58 -6.38 6.99 11.77
CA HIS A 58 -7.46 7.88 11.37
C HIS A 58 -7.63 7.89 9.84
N LEU A 59 -6.52 7.99 9.10
CA LEU A 59 -6.56 7.87 7.64
C LEU A 59 -7.15 6.51 7.20
N GLY A 60 -6.77 5.42 7.86
CA GLY A 60 -7.31 4.08 7.56
C GLY A 60 -8.81 3.97 7.82
N TYR A 61 -9.31 4.63 8.87
CA TYR A 61 -10.74 4.73 9.14
C TYR A 61 -11.50 5.49 8.04
N HIS A 62 -10.96 6.62 7.60
CA HIS A 62 -11.53 7.40 6.50
C HIS A 62 -11.51 6.63 5.18
N LEU A 63 -10.42 5.92 4.87
CA LEU A 63 -10.30 5.05 3.69
C LEU A 63 -11.31 3.90 3.73
N ALA A 64 -11.49 3.22 4.86
CA ALA A 64 -12.46 2.14 5.00
C ALA A 64 -13.88 2.62 4.66
N TRP A 65 -14.30 3.77 5.19
CA TRP A 65 -15.60 4.33 4.88
C TRP A 65 -15.74 4.81 3.44
N TYR A 66 -14.65 5.26 2.81
CA TYR A 66 -14.63 5.58 1.38
C TYR A 66 -14.92 4.32 0.56
N LEU A 67 -14.12 3.27 0.75
CA LEU A 67 -14.25 2.01 0.02
C LEU A 67 -15.63 1.38 0.20
N TYR A 68 -16.14 1.37 1.43
CA TYR A 68 -17.47 0.83 1.71
C TYR A 68 -18.59 1.59 0.99
N ARG A 69 -18.58 2.93 1.06
CA ARG A 69 -19.67 3.76 0.54
C ARG A 69 -19.73 3.82 -0.98
N HIS A 70 -18.59 3.67 -1.66
CA HIS A 70 -18.51 3.81 -3.11
C HIS A 70 -18.48 2.48 -3.86
N PHE A 71 -18.13 1.39 -3.18
CA PHE A 71 -17.95 0.09 -3.81
C PHE A 71 -18.64 -1.03 -3.03
N THR A 72 -18.18 -1.32 -1.81
CA THR A 72 -18.57 -2.56 -1.12
C THR A 72 -20.05 -2.64 -0.77
N ARG A 73 -20.69 -1.52 -0.37
CA ARG A 73 -22.12 -1.54 -0.03
C ARG A 73 -23.00 -1.93 -1.23
N ASP A 74 -22.52 -1.62 -2.44
CA ASP A 74 -23.19 -1.84 -3.71
C ASP A 74 -22.72 -3.17 -4.36
N GLY A 75 -22.00 -4.01 -3.60
CA GLY A 75 -21.53 -5.32 -4.06
C GLY A 75 -20.38 -5.28 -5.06
N ARG A 76 -19.67 -4.14 -5.16
CA ARG A 76 -18.52 -3.99 -6.05
C ARG A 76 -17.22 -4.29 -5.30
N THR A 77 -16.43 -5.18 -5.89
CA THR A 77 -15.06 -5.48 -5.47
C THR A 77 -14.09 -4.47 -6.07
N VAL A 78 -12.97 -4.24 -5.41
CA VAL A 78 -11.90 -3.36 -5.90
C VAL A 78 -10.52 -3.97 -5.64
N ASP A 79 -9.57 -3.59 -6.49
CA ASP A 79 -8.15 -3.83 -6.30
C ASP A 79 -7.46 -2.55 -5.82
N VAL A 80 -6.47 -2.69 -4.94
CA VAL A 80 -5.75 -1.57 -4.37
C VAL A 80 -4.27 -1.68 -4.69
N VAL A 81 -3.72 -0.64 -5.33
CA VAL A 81 -2.28 -0.45 -5.44
C VAL A 81 -1.88 0.69 -4.52
N ALA A 82 -1.00 0.41 -3.57
CA ALA A 82 -0.57 1.32 -2.53
C ALA A 82 0.95 1.45 -2.50
N HIS A 83 1.42 2.67 -2.27
CA HIS A 83 2.85 2.99 -2.19
C HIS A 83 3.18 3.61 -0.85
N SER A 84 4.37 3.31 -0.33
CA SER A 84 4.88 3.88 0.91
C SER A 84 3.86 3.70 2.04
N MET A 85 3.62 4.74 2.83
CA MET A 85 2.64 4.76 3.91
C MET A 85 1.21 4.38 3.48
N GLY A 86 0.83 4.59 2.21
CA GLY A 86 -0.49 4.19 1.69
C GLY A 86 -0.78 2.70 1.93
N GLY A 87 0.24 1.84 1.89
CA GLY A 87 0.09 0.41 2.18
C GLY A 87 -0.24 0.12 3.65
N LEU A 88 0.25 0.93 4.58
CA LEU A 88 -0.09 0.84 6.00
C LEU A 88 -1.52 1.30 6.25
N ILE A 89 -1.98 2.34 5.54
CA ILE A 89 -3.35 2.86 5.64
C ILE A 89 -4.36 1.78 5.24
N ILE A 90 -4.19 1.14 4.06
CA ILE A 90 -5.10 0.07 3.61
C ILE A 90 -4.99 -1.17 4.50
N ARG A 91 -3.78 -1.57 4.92
CA ARG A 91 -3.60 -2.72 5.82
C ARG A 91 -4.30 -2.51 7.16
N TYR A 92 -4.21 -1.30 7.72
CA TYR A 92 -4.93 -0.95 8.94
C TYR A 92 -6.45 -0.95 8.74
N ALA A 93 -6.94 -0.36 7.64
CA ALA A 93 -8.36 -0.32 7.30
C ALA A 93 -8.95 -1.73 7.20
N MET A 94 -8.29 -2.62 6.45
CA MET A 94 -8.66 -4.02 6.29
C MET A 94 -8.60 -4.76 7.63
N GLY A 95 -7.53 -4.58 8.40
CA GLY A 95 -7.38 -5.22 9.72
C GLY A 95 -8.51 -4.86 10.67
N GLN A 96 -8.88 -3.60 10.76
CA GLN A 96 -9.96 -3.15 11.65
C GLN A 96 -11.33 -3.72 11.24
N VAL A 97 -11.60 -3.82 9.93
CA VAL A 97 -12.85 -4.40 9.42
C VAL A 97 -12.87 -5.92 9.63
N ALA A 98 -11.77 -6.62 9.36
CA ALA A 98 -11.63 -8.06 9.60
C ALA A 98 -11.82 -8.42 11.07
N ASN A 99 -11.35 -7.56 11.98
CA ASN A 99 -11.55 -7.71 13.43
C ASN A 99 -12.94 -7.23 13.92
N GLY A 100 -13.86 -6.85 13.03
CA GLY A 100 -15.23 -6.44 13.38
C GLY A 100 -15.30 -5.17 14.23
N HIS A 101 -14.34 -4.26 14.10
CA HIS A 101 -14.27 -3.08 14.95
C HIS A 101 -15.52 -2.18 14.77
N PRO A 102 -16.28 -1.84 15.83
CA PRO A 102 -17.63 -1.26 15.73
C PRO A 102 -17.69 0.16 15.13
N ARG A 103 -16.54 0.84 15.03
CA ARG A 103 -16.46 2.15 14.34
C ARG A 103 -16.25 2.02 12.83
N PHE A 104 -15.78 0.87 12.34
CA PHE A 104 -15.50 0.66 10.92
C PHE A 104 -16.74 0.14 10.19
N PRO A 105 -16.76 0.19 8.85
CA PRO A 105 -17.80 -0.48 8.07
C PRO A 105 -17.87 -1.99 8.38
N PRO A 106 -19.02 -2.63 8.14
CA PRO A 106 -19.21 -4.04 8.48
C PRO A 106 -18.40 -5.01 7.60
N ARG A 107 -17.94 -4.57 6.43
CA ARG A 107 -17.14 -5.35 5.49
C ARG A 107 -16.44 -4.45 4.47
N LEU A 108 -15.39 -4.97 3.85
CA LEU A 108 -14.73 -4.39 2.68
C LEU A 108 -14.56 -5.48 1.63
N ALA A 109 -14.98 -5.22 0.39
CA ALA A 109 -14.77 -6.11 -0.75
C ALA A 109 -13.54 -5.61 -1.51
N VAL A 110 -12.36 -5.98 -1.00
CA VAL A 110 -11.05 -5.70 -1.61
C VAL A 110 -10.42 -7.05 -1.92
N GLU A 111 -10.26 -7.37 -3.20
CA GLU A 111 -9.78 -8.71 -3.62
C GLU A 111 -8.26 -8.76 -3.75
N ASP A 112 -7.63 -7.78 -4.39
CA ASP A 112 -6.17 -7.71 -4.48
C ASP A 112 -5.64 -6.44 -3.81
N VAL A 113 -4.54 -6.59 -3.03
CA VAL A 113 -3.77 -5.46 -2.53
C VAL A 113 -2.29 -5.60 -2.85
N VAL A 114 -1.79 -4.66 -3.64
CA VAL A 114 -0.36 -4.51 -3.94
C VAL A 114 0.21 -3.38 -3.11
N THR A 115 1.23 -3.67 -2.31
CA THR A 115 1.99 -2.67 -1.55
C THR A 115 3.41 -2.57 -2.08
N MET A 116 3.93 -1.35 -2.24
CA MET A 116 5.24 -1.07 -2.81
C MET A 116 6.01 -0.09 -1.94
N GLY A 117 7.20 -0.49 -1.46
CA GLY A 117 8.01 0.34 -0.56
C GLY A 117 7.29 0.68 0.76
N THR A 118 6.28 -0.09 1.15
CA THR A 118 5.48 0.19 2.35
C THR A 118 6.25 -0.22 3.61
N PRO A 119 6.44 0.65 4.62
CA PRO A 119 7.22 0.31 5.81
C PRO A 119 6.50 -0.61 6.80
N HIS A 120 6.10 -1.81 6.35
CA HIS A 120 5.41 -2.81 7.18
C HIS A 120 6.22 -3.21 8.42
N GLY A 121 7.54 -3.32 8.27
CA GLY A 121 8.48 -3.60 9.37
C GLY A 121 9.21 -2.35 9.90
N GLY A 122 8.81 -1.16 9.46
CA GLY A 122 9.40 0.12 9.84
C GLY A 122 10.22 0.79 8.73
N ALA A 123 10.25 2.12 8.76
CA ALA A 123 11.12 2.92 7.90
C ALA A 123 12.58 2.90 8.41
N ARG A 124 13.53 3.26 7.53
CA ARG A 124 14.95 3.35 7.87
C ARG A 124 15.21 4.48 8.84
N TRP A 125 16.20 4.25 9.72
CA TRP A 125 16.50 5.17 10.80
C TRP A 125 16.80 6.58 10.32
N PHE A 126 17.32 6.83 9.11
CA PHE A 126 17.71 8.16 8.63
C PHE A 126 16.60 8.90 7.86
N ALA A 127 15.50 8.23 7.52
CA ALA A 127 14.29 8.86 6.99
C ALA A 127 13.53 9.69 8.04
N TRP A 128 13.87 9.52 9.32
CA TRP A 128 13.26 10.09 10.54
C TRP A 128 13.47 11.58 10.81
N ALA A 129 14.08 12.37 9.91
CA ALA A 129 14.15 13.82 10.07
C ALA A 129 12.77 14.50 9.86
N CYS A 130 11.72 13.85 10.35
CA CYS A 130 10.32 14.12 10.10
C CYS A 130 9.62 14.30 11.46
N PRO A 131 9.29 15.54 11.86
CA PRO A 131 8.71 15.83 13.16
C PRO A 131 7.19 15.58 13.20
N HIS A 132 6.70 14.58 12.45
CA HIS A 132 5.28 14.34 12.24
C HIS A 132 4.84 13.04 12.88
N THR A 133 3.63 13.02 13.45
CA THR A 133 3.04 11.84 14.11
C THR A 133 3.08 10.59 13.23
N GLN A 134 2.87 10.72 11.93
CA GLN A 134 2.91 9.59 10.99
C GLN A 134 4.30 8.96 10.88
N CYS A 135 5.36 9.75 11.01
CA CYS A 135 6.72 9.26 10.97
C CYS A 135 7.02 8.42 12.22
N ASP A 136 6.63 8.90 13.41
CA ASP A 136 6.71 8.11 14.65
C ASP A 136 5.92 6.79 14.54
N GLN A 137 4.80 6.79 13.83
CA GLN A 137 4.01 5.57 13.60
C GLN A 137 4.67 4.61 12.61
N MET A 138 5.50 5.10 11.68
CA MET A 138 6.25 4.28 10.73
C MET A 138 7.60 3.81 11.29
N ASP A 139 8.00 4.23 12.48
CA ASP A 139 9.24 3.76 13.11
C ASP A 139 9.14 2.27 13.50
N ALA A 140 10.24 1.55 13.30
CA ALA A 140 10.34 0.15 13.68
C ALA A 140 10.05 -0.03 15.17
N GLY A 141 9.07 -0.88 15.49
CA GLY A 141 8.65 -1.13 16.87
C GLY A 141 7.70 -0.10 17.46
N SER A 142 7.19 0.86 16.67
CA SER A 142 6.08 1.72 17.07
C SER A 142 4.86 0.87 17.47
N ASP A 143 4.02 1.41 18.36
CA ASP A 143 2.79 0.73 18.79
C ASP A 143 1.84 0.48 17.62
N PHE A 144 1.90 1.33 16.57
CA PHE A 144 1.11 1.13 15.37
C PHE A 144 1.57 -0.09 14.58
N LEU A 145 2.87 -0.25 14.32
CA LEU A 145 3.39 -1.40 13.58
C LEU A 145 3.26 -2.71 14.37
N LYS A 146 3.47 -2.68 15.69
CA LYS A 146 3.18 -3.82 16.57
C LYS A 146 1.73 -4.25 16.46
N TRP A 147 0.79 -3.30 16.50
CA TRP A 147 -0.62 -3.61 16.32
C TRP A 147 -0.89 -4.27 14.96
N LEU A 148 -0.30 -3.78 13.87
CA LEU A 148 -0.43 -4.38 12.54
C LEU A 148 0.15 -5.79 12.48
N GLU A 149 1.27 -6.05 13.16
CA GLU A 149 1.87 -7.39 13.23
C GLU A 149 0.96 -8.37 13.97
N GLU A 150 0.42 -7.96 15.11
CA GLU A 150 -0.40 -8.80 15.98
C GLU A 150 -1.83 -9.03 15.45
N HIS A 151 -2.44 -8.01 14.85
CA HIS A 151 -3.89 -8.01 14.55
C HIS A 151 -4.22 -7.91 13.06
N ALA A 152 -3.23 -7.61 12.21
CA ALA A 152 -3.43 -7.39 10.79
C ALA A 152 -2.22 -7.92 9.98
N TRP A 153 -1.70 -9.09 10.33
CA TRP A 153 -0.54 -9.66 9.62
C TRP A 153 -0.82 -9.84 8.12
N GLU A 154 -1.99 -10.39 7.80
CA GLU A 154 -2.53 -10.59 6.46
C GLU A 154 -4.06 -10.46 6.57
N PRO A 155 -4.58 -9.22 6.70
CA PRO A 155 -6.00 -9.02 7.00
C PRO A 155 -6.85 -9.33 5.77
N ASP A 156 -7.98 -9.96 6.02
CA ASP A 156 -8.83 -10.49 4.95
C ASP A 156 -10.10 -9.64 4.74
N GLY A 157 -10.49 -9.52 3.47
CA GLY A 157 -11.71 -8.86 3.03
C GLY A 157 -12.90 -9.82 2.93
N PHE A 158 -14.07 -9.26 2.62
CA PHE A 158 -15.23 -10.07 2.26
C PHE A 158 -14.97 -10.78 0.92
N GLY A 159 -14.84 -12.10 0.97
CA GLY A 159 -14.56 -12.93 -0.20
C GLY A 159 -13.10 -13.35 -0.36
N GLY A 160 -12.21 -12.94 0.55
CA GLY A 160 -10.77 -13.16 0.42
C GLY A 160 -10.04 -11.90 -0.07
N THR A 161 -8.79 -11.74 0.34
CA THR A 161 -7.85 -10.74 -0.16
C THR A 161 -6.50 -11.39 -0.43
N ASP A 162 -6.02 -11.29 -1.67
CA ASP A 162 -4.64 -11.63 -2.01
C ASP A 162 -3.72 -10.41 -1.83
N TRP A 163 -2.62 -10.63 -1.12
CA TRP A 163 -1.66 -9.59 -0.78
C TRP A 163 -0.34 -9.81 -1.52
N SER A 164 0.10 -8.76 -2.20
CA SER A 164 1.41 -8.63 -2.83
C SER A 164 2.22 -7.53 -2.14
N ALA A 165 3.43 -7.84 -1.69
CA ALA A 165 4.33 -6.87 -1.05
C ALA A 165 5.67 -6.77 -1.76
N PHE A 166 6.03 -5.58 -2.23
CA PHE A 166 7.25 -5.32 -3.00
C PHE A 166 8.20 -4.41 -2.23
N GLY A 167 9.47 -4.81 -2.14
CA GLY A 167 10.59 -4.06 -1.56
C GLY A 167 11.79 -4.00 -2.50
N SER A 168 12.76 -3.14 -2.18
CA SER A 168 14.00 -2.97 -2.97
C SER A 168 15.22 -2.80 -2.07
N ASP A 169 16.35 -3.39 -2.44
CA ASP A 169 17.63 -3.20 -1.73
C ASP A 169 18.04 -1.72 -1.72
N ASP A 170 17.77 -1.03 -2.82
CA ASP A 170 18.13 0.37 -3.06
C ASP A 170 16.99 1.32 -2.68
N ASP A 171 16.00 0.91 -1.87
CA ASP A 171 15.06 1.87 -1.29
C ASP A 171 15.69 2.51 -0.03
N ASP A 172 16.06 3.78 -0.18
CA ASP A 172 16.68 4.58 0.88
C ASP A 172 15.73 4.96 2.03
N TYR A 173 14.43 4.73 1.91
CA TYR A 173 13.46 5.01 2.97
C TYR A 173 13.01 3.74 3.68
N VAL A 174 12.86 2.63 2.96
CA VAL A 174 12.32 1.38 3.49
C VAL A 174 13.13 0.21 2.95
N ALA A 175 13.96 -0.39 3.81
CA ALA A 175 14.73 -1.57 3.42
C ALA A 175 13.79 -2.69 2.92
N ALA A 176 14.23 -3.45 1.91
CA ALA A 176 13.41 -4.47 1.27
C ALA A 176 12.80 -5.49 2.24
N ASP A 177 13.55 -5.94 3.25
CA ASP A 177 13.08 -6.87 4.28
C ASP A 177 11.91 -6.27 5.07
N ARG A 178 11.94 -4.96 5.33
CA ARG A 178 10.87 -4.21 6.00
C ARG A 178 9.68 -3.97 5.10
N ALA A 179 9.93 -3.73 3.81
CA ALA A 179 8.88 -3.58 2.82
C ALA A 179 8.08 -4.86 2.59
N VAL A 180 8.69 -6.04 2.78
CA VAL A 180 7.99 -7.34 2.67
C VAL A 180 7.65 -7.96 4.03
N PHE A 181 7.79 -7.20 5.14
CA PHE A 181 7.51 -7.65 6.52
C PHE A 181 6.01 -7.64 6.86
N MET A 182 5.23 -8.38 6.07
CA MET A 182 3.83 -8.67 6.35
C MET A 182 3.49 -10.10 5.95
N GLY A 183 2.27 -10.55 6.21
CA GLY A 183 1.85 -11.90 5.91
C GLY A 183 1.60 -12.20 4.43
N ALA A 184 1.70 -11.23 3.52
CA ALA A 184 1.49 -11.37 2.08
C ALA A 184 1.96 -12.71 1.47
N CYS A 185 1.05 -13.37 0.75
CA CYS A 185 1.30 -14.59 -0.01
C CYS A 185 2.32 -14.39 -1.14
N HIS A 186 2.32 -13.22 -1.77
CA HIS A 186 3.25 -12.85 -2.83
C HIS A 186 4.21 -11.76 -2.35
N LYS A 187 5.51 -12.05 -2.42
CA LYS A 187 6.56 -11.12 -2.02
C LYS A 187 7.58 -10.97 -3.12
N VAL A 188 7.99 -9.73 -3.35
CA VAL A 188 9.03 -9.39 -4.32
C VAL A 188 10.02 -8.46 -3.70
N TRP A 189 11.27 -8.77 -3.93
CA TRP A 189 12.42 -8.04 -3.44
C TRP A 189 13.29 -7.74 -4.64
N TYR A 190 13.28 -6.48 -5.10
CA TYR A 190 14.15 -5.99 -6.15
C TYR A 190 15.59 -5.94 -5.65
N LEU A 191 16.49 -6.61 -6.35
CA LEU A 191 17.92 -6.63 -6.03
C LEU A 191 18.57 -5.31 -6.43
N SER A 192 19.71 -4.95 -5.83
CA SER A 192 20.43 -3.72 -6.18
C SER A 192 20.80 -3.60 -7.67
N SER A 193 20.92 -4.72 -8.39
CA SER A 193 21.14 -4.68 -9.84
C SER A 193 19.94 -4.16 -10.65
N SER A 194 18.79 -3.98 -10.01
CA SER A 194 17.60 -3.34 -10.57
C SER A 194 17.52 -1.84 -10.27
N ASN A 195 18.23 -1.33 -9.25
CA ASN A 195 18.29 0.10 -8.90
C ASN A 195 16.90 0.75 -8.83
N ILE A 196 16.07 0.26 -7.91
CA ILE A 196 14.72 0.78 -7.65
C ILE A 196 14.75 1.56 -6.34
N GLU A 197 14.69 2.88 -6.46
CA GLU A 197 14.54 3.79 -5.32
C GLU A 197 13.08 3.90 -4.87
N HIS A 198 12.85 4.55 -3.73
CA HIS A 198 11.51 4.64 -3.13
C HIS A 198 10.45 5.22 -4.07
N GLY A 199 10.79 6.28 -4.84
CA GLY A 199 9.87 6.88 -5.81
C GLY A 199 9.68 6.04 -7.09
N ASP A 200 10.62 5.16 -7.40
CA ASP A 200 10.67 4.43 -8.66
C ASP A 200 9.60 3.36 -8.77
N PHE A 201 9.09 2.85 -7.64
CA PHE A 201 7.99 1.89 -7.63
C PHE A 201 6.77 2.34 -8.45
N LEU A 202 6.51 3.65 -8.52
CA LEU A 202 5.37 4.21 -9.26
C LEU A 202 5.69 4.54 -10.72
N HIS A 203 6.96 4.50 -11.11
CA HIS A 203 7.44 5.11 -12.35
C HIS A 203 8.22 4.17 -13.25
N VAL A 204 9.05 3.29 -12.68
CA VAL A 204 9.98 2.47 -13.45
C VAL A 204 9.27 1.31 -14.14
N ARG A 205 9.47 1.26 -15.46
CA ARG A 205 8.73 0.40 -16.41
C ARG A 205 9.61 -0.64 -17.07
N SER A 206 10.85 -0.23 -17.38
CA SER A 206 11.98 -1.02 -17.88
C SER A 206 13.11 -0.08 -18.29
N GLY A 207 14.34 -0.34 -17.86
CA GLY A 207 15.53 0.32 -18.42
C GLY A 207 15.71 1.82 -18.14
N ASP A 208 15.07 2.37 -17.10
CA ASP A 208 15.17 3.80 -16.75
C ASP A 208 16.52 4.20 -16.10
N THR A 209 17.44 3.24 -15.95
CA THR A 209 18.82 3.46 -15.49
C THR A 209 19.80 3.72 -16.66
N GLY A 210 19.31 3.94 -17.87
CA GLY A 210 20.15 3.97 -19.08
C GLY A 210 20.60 2.58 -19.56
N ALA A 211 20.20 1.51 -18.85
CA ALA A 211 20.47 0.13 -19.22
C ALA A 211 19.33 -0.42 -20.10
N LYS A 212 19.66 -1.08 -21.23
CA LYS A 212 18.72 -1.75 -22.15
C LYS A 212 17.99 -2.97 -21.54
N LYS A 213 17.94 -3.11 -20.21
CA LYS A 213 17.31 -4.26 -19.53
C LYS A 213 15.79 -4.15 -19.60
N THR A 214 15.18 -5.13 -20.25
CA THR A 214 13.71 -5.29 -20.32
C THR A 214 13.13 -6.00 -19.10
N THR A 215 13.99 -6.62 -18.28
CA THR A 215 13.64 -7.35 -17.06
C THR A 215 14.35 -6.77 -15.84
N ALA A 216 13.78 -7.05 -14.67
CA ALA A 216 14.33 -6.73 -13.36
C ALA A 216 14.83 -8.00 -12.67
N ASP A 217 15.87 -7.83 -11.85
CA ASP A 217 16.45 -8.90 -11.05
C ASP A 217 15.80 -8.85 -9.66
N VAL A 218 15.17 -9.94 -9.23
CA VAL A 218 14.45 -10.01 -7.95
C VAL A 218 14.76 -11.29 -7.19
N LYS A 219 14.57 -11.26 -5.88
CA LYS A 219 14.10 -12.42 -5.13
C LYS A 219 12.59 -12.36 -5.06
N ARG A 220 11.91 -13.48 -5.28
CA ARG A 220 10.46 -13.57 -5.12
C ARG A 220 10.06 -14.78 -4.32
N ARG A 221 8.95 -14.69 -3.62
CA ARG A 221 8.35 -15.78 -2.86
C ARG A 221 6.84 -15.76 -3.07
N ASN A 222 6.32 -16.89 -3.53
CA ASN A 222 4.88 -17.13 -3.65
C ASN A 222 4.55 -18.30 -2.73
N ARG A 223 3.82 -18.07 -1.64
CA ARG A 223 3.47 -19.16 -0.71
C ARG A 223 2.75 -20.31 -1.47
N PRO A 224 3.01 -21.58 -1.11
CA PRO A 224 3.87 -22.06 -0.02
C PRO A 224 5.37 -22.14 -0.38
N ASN A 225 5.77 -21.72 -1.57
CA ASN A 225 7.15 -21.89 -2.05
C ASN A 225 8.14 -20.99 -1.29
N ASP A 226 9.40 -21.42 -1.30
CA ASP A 226 10.53 -20.67 -0.80
C ASP A 226 10.92 -19.50 -1.73
N TRP A 227 11.83 -18.66 -1.24
CA TRP A 227 12.41 -17.60 -2.03
C TRP A 227 13.20 -18.16 -3.21
N VAL A 228 12.97 -17.62 -4.40
CA VAL A 228 13.74 -17.90 -5.60
C VAL A 228 14.32 -16.62 -6.18
N THR A 229 15.52 -16.70 -6.74
CA THR A 229 16.10 -15.61 -7.53
C THR A 229 15.58 -15.69 -8.96
N ASP A 230 15.10 -14.58 -9.49
CA ASP A 230 14.55 -14.44 -10.82
C ASP A 230 15.15 -13.20 -11.49
N MET A 231 16.00 -13.43 -12.50
CA MET A 231 16.70 -12.39 -13.25
C MET A 231 15.90 -11.89 -14.47
N THR A 232 14.66 -12.36 -14.60
CA THR A 232 13.78 -12.13 -15.74
C THR A 232 12.43 -11.52 -15.33
N SER A 233 12.32 -11.05 -14.10
CA SER A 233 11.08 -10.53 -13.53
C SER A 233 10.64 -9.22 -14.17
N HIS A 234 9.38 -8.86 -13.97
CA HIS A 234 8.84 -7.56 -14.34
C HIS A 234 9.24 -6.45 -13.36
N TRP A 235 9.37 -5.25 -13.92
CA TRP A 235 9.53 -3.99 -13.20
C TRP A 235 8.28 -3.63 -12.36
N PRO A 236 8.42 -2.79 -11.32
CA PRO A 236 7.40 -2.58 -10.30
C PRO A 236 5.99 -2.30 -10.86
N VAL A 237 5.86 -1.34 -11.78
CA VAL A 237 4.57 -0.94 -12.34
C VAL A 237 3.88 -2.08 -13.09
N ARG A 238 4.65 -2.83 -13.90
CA ARG A 238 4.09 -3.98 -14.65
C ARG A 238 3.71 -5.11 -13.72
N ARG A 239 4.48 -5.34 -12.67
CA ARG A 239 4.18 -6.38 -11.70
C ARG A 239 2.94 -6.03 -10.87
N ALA A 240 2.79 -4.77 -10.46
CA ALA A 240 1.59 -4.30 -9.78
C ALA A 240 0.33 -4.48 -10.65
N TYR A 241 0.44 -4.19 -11.96
CA TYR A 241 -0.64 -4.47 -12.91
C TYR A 241 -1.03 -5.95 -12.94
N LEU A 242 -0.06 -6.86 -13.06
CA LEU A 242 -0.35 -8.29 -13.11
C LEU A 242 -0.97 -8.79 -11.80
N ALA A 243 -0.45 -8.31 -10.67
CA ALA A 243 -0.96 -8.64 -9.35
C ALA A 243 -2.40 -8.18 -9.13
N ALA A 244 -2.76 -7.00 -9.63
CA ALA A 244 -4.10 -6.43 -9.47
C ALA A 244 -5.10 -6.79 -10.58
N THR A 245 -4.75 -7.61 -11.57
CA THR A 245 -5.67 -7.87 -12.71
C THR A 245 -5.72 -9.32 -13.17
N SER A 246 -4.74 -10.14 -12.79
CA SER A 246 -4.53 -11.44 -13.42
C SER A 246 -4.64 -12.61 -12.45
N GLY A 247 -4.66 -12.36 -11.13
CA GLY A 247 -4.26 -13.36 -10.13
C GLY A 247 -2.78 -13.76 -10.35
N ASN A 248 -1.92 -13.61 -9.35
CA ASN A 248 -0.48 -13.75 -9.55
C ASN A 248 -0.05 -15.18 -9.97
N TYR A 249 0.79 -15.29 -11.02
CA TYR A 249 1.57 -16.49 -11.41
C TYR A 249 3.00 -16.41 -10.85
#